data_AF-A0AAW8L1R4-F1
#
_entry.id   AF-A0AAW8L1R4-F1
#
_cell.length_a   1.000
_cell.length_b   1.000
_cell.length_c   1.000
_cell.angle_alpha   90.00
_cell.angle_beta   90.00
_cell.angle_gamma   90.00
#
_symmetry.space_group_name_H-M   'P 1'
#
loop_
_entity.id
_entity.type
_entity.pdbx_description
1 polymer ?
#
loop_
_entity_poly.entity_id
_entity_poly.type
_entity_poly.pdbx_seq_one_letter_code
_entity_poly.pdbx_strand_id
1 'polypeptide(L)'
;VHAVCPNKKNGDHIATAIHDFEGEQTYSEKRGHNFAINYDFDAVNTEDYVGLVIPGGRAPEYLRMNERVIEIVREFDRVQKPIAAVCHGAQLLAAADVLKDRLCSAYPACAAEVKLAGGQYADIAVTEA
;
A
#
# COMPACT_ATOMS: atom_id res chain seq x y z
N VAL A 1 11.22 -7.14 -10.66
CA VAL A 1 10.10 -6.50 -9.90
C VAL A 1 9.47 -5.46 -10.79
N HIS A 2 8.15 -5.48 -10.94
CA HIS A 2 7.42 -4.46 -11.70
C HIS A 2 6.77 -3.47 -10.73
N ALA A 3 6.82 -2.19 -11.10
CA ALA A 3 6.17 -1.08 -10.42
C ALA A 3 5.18 -0.45 -11.38
N VAL A 4 3.92 -0.39 -10.97
CA VAL A 4 2.78 0.02 -11.79
C VAL A 4 1.95 1.07 -11.08
N CYS A 5 1.22 1.89 -11.83
CA CYS A 5 0.30 2.89 -11.30
C CYS A 5 -0.86 3.06 -12.30
N PRO A 6 -2.13 3.16 -11.86
CA PRO A 6 -3.25 3.42 -12.75
C PRO A 6 -3.00 4.62 -13.67
N ASN A 7 -3.38 4.50 -14.95
CA ASN A 7 -3.19 5.53 -15.98
C ASN A 7 -1.70 5.89 -16.25
N LYS A 8 -0.76 5.00 -15.92
CA LYS A 8 0.67 5.13 -16.24
C LYS A 8 1.18 3.91 -17.00
N LYS A 9 2.19 4.13 -17.83
CA LYS A 9 2.85 3.13 -18.65
C LYS A 9 4.34 3.05 -18.35
N ASN A 10 4.97 1.99 -18.84
CA ASN A 10 6.43 1.88 -18.79
C ASN A 10 7.09 3.13 -19.41
N GLY A 11 8.03 3.74 -18.67
CA GLY A 11 8.70 4.98 -19.05
C GLY A 11 8.09 6.24 -18.42
N ASP A 12 6.87 6.17 -17.89
CA ASP A 12 6.31 7.24 -17.07
C ASP A 12 6.99 7.33 -15.70
N HIS A 13 6.66 8.38 -14.94
CA HIS A 13 7.03 8.51 -13.54
C HIS A 13 5.88 8.99 -12.67
N ILE A 14 6.01 8.74 -11.37
CA ILE A 14 5.19 9.33 -10.31
C ILE A 14 6.07 10.22 -9.43
N ALA A 15 5.50 11.27 -8.85
CA ALA A 15 6.17 12.05 -7.80
C ALA A 15 6.00 11.32 -6.45
N THR A 16 7.05 11.32 -5.63
CA THR A 16 7.00 10.76 -4.27
C THR A 16 6.93 11.86 -3.21
N ALA A 17 6.58 11.47 -1.99
CA ALA A 17 6.58 12.33 -0.81
C ALA A 17 7.64 11.84 0.17
N ILE A 18 8.38 12.77 0.76
CA ILE A 18 9.22 12.55 1.93
C ILE A 18 8.38 12.91 3.15
N HIS A 19 8.17 11.94 4.03
CA HIS A 19 7.53 12.13 5.33
C HIS A 19 8.58 12.00 6.41
N ASP A 20 8.73 13.03 7.23
CA ASP A 20 9.69 13.05 8.33
C ASP A 20 9.15 13.83 9.54
N PHE A 21 9.62 13.50 10.73
CA PHE A 21 9.22 14.19 11.96
C PHE A 21 10.24 15.29 12.30
N GLU A 22 9.82 16.55 12.15
CA GLU A 22 10.68 17.72 12.33
C GLU A 22 10.43 18.48 13.66
N GLY A 23 9.56 17.95 14.53
CA GLY A 23 9.29 18.47 15.87
C GLY A 23 7.80 18.64 16.21
N GLU A 24 6.92 18.54 15.22
CA GLU A 24 5.47 18.68 15.36
C GLU A 24 4.77 17.37 15.75
N GLN A 25 3.46 17.43 16.01
CA GLN A 25 2.66 16.26 16.44
C GLN A 25 2.53 15.17 15.36
N THR A 26 2.77 15.52 14.10
CA THR A 26 2.75 14.59 12.96
C THR A 26 3.89 14.94 12.00
N TYR A 27 4.14 14.06 11.03
CA TYR A 27 5.20 14.26 10.05
C TYR A 27 4.93 15.47 9.15
N SER A 28 5.99 16.14 8.70
CA SER A 28 5.95 17.09 7.60
C SER A 28 5.99 16.36 6.25
N GLU A 29 5.51 17.00 5.19
CA GLU A 29 5.59 16.47 3.82
C GLU A 29 6.43 17.39 2.95
N LYS A 30 7.39 16.80 2.23
CA LYS A 30 8.17 17.47 1.17
C LYS A 30 8.10 16.65 -0.12
N ARG A 31 8.28 17.31 -1.27
CA ARG A 31 8.39 16.60 -2.55
C ARG A 31 9.68 15.78 -2.57
N GLY A 32 9.55 14.48 -2.82
CA GLY A 32 10.66 13.56 -3.01
C GLY A 32 11.07 13.41 -4.48
N HIS A 33 11.81 12.33 -4.74
CA HIS A 33 12.25 11.95 -6.08
C HIS A 33 11.06 11.57 -6.97
N ASN A 34 11.23 11.70 -8.29
CA ASN A 34 10.34 11.02 -9.22
C ASN A 34 10.74 9.54 -9.28
N PHE A 35 9.77 8.64 -9.18
CA PHE A 35 9.98 7.19 -9.27
C PHE A 35 9.47 6.69 -10.63
N ALA A 36 10.30 5.93 -11.34
CA ALA A 36 9.98 5.44 -12.68
C ALA A 36 9.01 4.26 -12.62
N ILE A 37 7.98 4.31 -13.48
CA ILE A 37 7.09 3.19 -13.77
C ILE A 37 7.75 2.33 -14.84
N ASN A 38 7.86 1.03 -14.58
CA ASN A 38 8.60 0.12 -15.47
C ASN A 38 7.72 -0.96 -16.10
N TYR A 39 6.40 -0.89 -15.89
CA TYR A 39 5.44 -1.82 -16.47
C TYR A 39 4.07 -1.14 -16.64
N ASP A 40 3.31 -1.58 -17.63
CA ASP A 40 1.98 -1.04 -17.91
C ASP A 40 0.96 -1.60 -16.91
N PHE A 41 0.22 -0.72 -16.23
CA PHE A 41 -0.77 -1.15 -15.23
C PHE A 41 -1.85 -2.06 -15.82
N ASP A 42 -2.34 -1.74 -17.02
CA ASP A 42 -3.40 -2.51 -17.69
C ASP A 42 -2.91 -3.89 -18.18
N ALA A 43 -1.59 -4.10 -18.25
CA ALA A 43 -0.99 -5.37 -18.65
C ALA A 43 -0.71 -6.31 -17.47
N VAL A 44 -1.03 -5.90 -16.23
CA VAL A 44 -0.76 -6.72 -15.04
C VAL A 44 -1.64 -7.96 -15.02
N ASN A 45 -0.99 -9.12 -15.22
CA ASN A 45 -1.52 -10.43 -14.87
C ASN A 45 -0.93 -10.88 -13.52
N THR A 46 -1.76 -11.04 -12.49
CA THR A 46 -1.30 -11.37 -11.14
C THR A 46 -0.73 -12.79 -11.00
N GLU A 47 -0.98 -13.66 -11.98
CA GLU A 47 -0.41 -15.00 -12.02
C GLU A 47 1.11 -14.99 -12.18
N ASP A 48 1.66 -13.99 -12.88
CA ASP A 48 3.09 -13.87 -13.21
C ASP A 48 3.97 -13.48 -12.01
N TYR A 49 3.36 -13.11 -10.88
CA TYR A 49 4.05 -12.61 -9.70
C TYR A 49 3.94 -13.57 -8.53
N VAL A 50 5.01 -13.68 -7.74
CA VAL A 50 5.03 -14.49 -6.51
C VAL A 50 4.59 -13.71 -5.26
N GLY A 51 4.40 -12.39 -5.35
CA GLY A 51 3.97 -11.56 -4.22
C GLY A 51 3.72 -10.10 -4.61
N LEU A 52 3.08 -9.36 -3.71
CA LEU A 52 2.68 -7.97 -3.87
C LEU A 52 3.31 -7.09 -2.78
N VAL A 53 3.80 -5.91 -3.17
CA VAL A 53 4.28 -4.89 -2.22
C VAL A 53 3.45 -3.61 -2.40
N ILE A 54 2.95 -3.07 -1.29
CA ILE A 54 2.11 -1.86 -1.24
C ILE A 54 2.84 -0.79 -0.39
N PRO A 55 3.53 0.16 -1.04
CA PRO A 55 4.12 1.30 -0.35
C PRO A 55 3.06 2.18 0.33
N GLY A 56 3.50 2.93 1.34
CA GLY A 56 2.66 3.90 2.04
C GLY A 56 2.69 5.30 1.41
N GLY A 57 2.77 6.31 2.27
CA GLY A 57 2.63 7.72 1.89
C GLY A 57 1.18 8.09 1.60
N ARG A 58 0.97 9.12 0.78
CA ARG A 58 -0.39 9.60 0.42
C ARG A 58 -1.07 8.80 -0.69
N ALA A 59 -0.34 7.92 -1.37
CA ALA A 59 -0.88 7.21 -2.53
C ALA A 59 -2.01 6.21 -2.20
N PRO A 60 -1.91 5.40 -1.13
CA PRO A 60 -2.97 4.45 -0.78
C PRO A 60 -4.36 5.09 -0.61
N GLU A 61 -4.44 6.33 -0.11
CA GLU A 61 -5.71 7.04 0.12
C GLU A 61 -6.54 7.20 -1.16
N TYR A 62 -5.89 7.49 -2.30
CA TYR A 62 -6.59 7.62 -3.57
C TYR A 62 -6.63 6.30 -4.36
N LEU A 63 -5.60 5.45 -4.22
CA LEU A 63 -5.53 4.17 -4.93
C LEU A 63 -6.63 3.21 -4.46
N ARG A 64 -7.07 3.30 -3.19
CA ARG A 64 -8.19 2.49 -2.67
C ARG A 64 -9.53 2.75 -3.35
N MET A 65 -9.65 3.84 -4.13
CA MET A 65 -10.86 4.16 -4.91
C MET A 65 -10.81 3.54 -6.32
N ASN A 66 -9.71 2.91 -6.71
CA ASN A 66 -9.57 2.27 -8.02
C ASN A 66 -9.93 0.78 -7.93
N GLU A 67 -10.99 0.38 -8.63
CA GLU A 67 -11.51 -1.00 -8.57
C GLU A 67 -10.47 -2.05 -8.99
N ARG A 68 -9.68 -1.80 -10.04
CA ARG A 68 -8.65 -2.75 -10.50
C ARG A 68 -7.52 -2.90 -9.47
N VAL A 69 -7.14 -1.83 -8.77
CA VAL A 69 -6.15 -1.93 -7.67
C VAL A 69 -6.69 -2.82 -6.57
N ILE A 70 -7.96 -2.63 -6.17
CA ILE A 70 -8.60 -3.47 -5.15
C ILE A 70 -8.71 -4.93 -5.61
N GLU A 71 -9.05 -5.16 -6.88
CA GLU A 71 -9.11 -6.48 -7.47
C GLU A 71 -7.75 -7.19 -7.43
N ILE A 72 -6.66 -6.50 -7.80
CA ILE A 72 -5.29 -7.05 -7.72
C ILE A 72 -5.00 -7.50 -6.27
N VAL A 73 -5.26 -6.65 -5.26
CA VAL A 73 -5.03 -7.03 -3.84
C VAL A 73 -5.81 -8.30 -3.49
N ARG A 74 -7.08 -8.39 -3.89
CA ARG A 74 -7.93 -9.58 -3.66
C ARG A 74 -7.45 -10.81 -4.43
N GLU A 75 -6.92 -10.65 -5.64
CA GLU A 75 -6.36 -11.76 -6.41
C GLU A 75 -5.16 -12.38 -5.70
N PHE A 76 -4.21 -11.56 -5.20
CA PHE A 76 -3.09 -12.06 -4.40
C PHE A 76 -3.55 -12.74 -3.10
N ASP A 77 -4.50 -12.14 -2.38
CA ASP A 77 -5.03 -12.71 -1.13
C ASP A 77 -5.77 -14.02 -1.38
N ARG A 78 -6.62 -14.10 -2.41
CA ARG A 78 -7.42 -15.31 -2.74
C ARG A 78 -6.56 -16.55 -2.95
N VAL A 79 -5.39 -16.40 -3.57
CA VAL A 79 -4.43 -17.51 -3.79
C VAL A 79 -3.35 -17.58 -2.72
N GLN A 80 -3.49 -16.83 -1.62
CA GLN A 80 -2.58 -16.77 -0.48
C GLN A 80 -1.12 -16.47 -0.88
N LYS A 81 -0.92 -15.65 -1.92
CA LYS A 81 0.41 -15.12 -2.25
C LYS A 81 0.81 -14.07 -1.19
N PRO A 82 2.10 -13.97 -0.84
CA PRO A 82 2.58 -12.93 0.08
C PRO A 82 2.18 -11.52 -0.35
N ILE A 83 1.64 -10.75 0.60
CA ILE A 83 1.37 -9.32 0.48
C ILE A 83 2.11 -8.58 1.59
N ALA A 84 2.97 -7.64 1.21
CA ALA A 84 3.65 -6.75 2.14
C ALA A 84 3.12 -5.33 1.98
N ALA A 85 2.55 -4.75 3.04
CA ALA A 85 2.07 -3.37 3.06
C ALA A 85 2.76 -2.59 4.17
N VAL A 86 3.08 -1.31 3.93
CA VAL A 86 3.80 -0.48 4.90
C VAL A 86 3.15 0.89 5.06
N CYS A 87 3.20 1.44 6.28
CA CYS A 87 2.69 2.76 6.61
C CYS A 87 1.18 2.87 6.29
N HIS A 88 0.76 3.71 5.34
CA HIS A 88 -0.64 3.84 4.93
C HIS A 88 -1.09 2.76 3.92
N GLY A 89 -0.19 1.88 3.47
CA GLY A 89 -0.53 0.78 2.55
C GLY A 89 -1.63 -0.14 3.09
N ALA A 90 -1.79 -0.23 4.41
CA ALA A 90 -2.89 -0.96 5.06
C ALA A 90 -4.29 -0.44 4.66
N GLN A 91 -4.42 0.80 4.20
CA GLN A 91 -5.69 1.34 3.70
C GLN A 91 -6.19 0.58 2.47
N LEU A 92 -5.28 0.09 1.62
CA LEU A 92 -5.62 -0.75 0.47
C LEU A 92 -6.06 -2.15 0.92
N LEU A 93 -5.42 -2.71 1.94
CA LEU A 93 -5.83 -4.00 2.51
C LEU A 93 -7.21 -3.91 3.17
N ALA A 94 -7.48 -2.82 3.90
CA ALA A 94 -8.77 -2.55 4.50
C ALA A 94 -9.87 -2.38 3.43
N ALA A 95 -9.61 -1.59 2.39
CA ALA A 95 -10.57 -1.39 1.30
C ALA A 95 -10.81 -2.68 0.47
N ALA A 96 -9.80 -3.54 0.37
CA ALA A 96 -9.93 -4.84 -0.27
C ALA A 96 -10.67 -5.88 0.59
N ASP A 97 -10.94 -5.58 1.86
CA ASP A 97 -11.58 -6.46 2.84
C ASP A 97 -10.79 -7.76 3.09
N VAL A 98 -9.45 -7.66 3.10
CA VAL A 98 -8.54 -8.81 3.28
C VAL A 98 -7.91 -8.89 4.67
N LEU A 99 -8.31 -7.99 5.60
CA LEU A 99 -7.74 -7.89 6.94
C LEU A 99 -8.48 -8.70 8.00
N LYS A 100 -9.68 -9.21 7.71
CA LYS A 100 -10.50 -9.92 8.67
C LYS A 100 -9.75 -11.07 9.33
N ASP A 101 -9.75 -11.09 10.67
CA ASP A 101 -9.09 -12.09 11.51
C ASP A 101 -7.55 -12.16 11.33
N ARG A 102 -6.93 -11.18 10.67
CA ARG A 102 -5.48 -11.09 10.49
C ARG A 102 -4.83 -10.14 11.50
N LEU A 103 -3.62 -10.47 11.94
CA LEU A 103 -2.76 -9.56 12.70
C LEU A 103 -1.99 -8.66 11.73
N CYS A 104 -2.11 -7.34 11.87
CA CYS A 104 -1.51 -6.38 10.95
C CYS A 104 -1.07 -5.10 11.69
N SER A 105 0.18 -4.68 11.48
CA SER A 105 0.65 -3.35 11.87
C SER A 105 0.51 -2.37 10.70
N ALA A 106 0.46 -1.08 11.00
CA ALA A 106 0.34 0.00 10.01
C ALA A 106 0.93 1.30 10.59
N TYR A 107 0.90 2.40 9.82
CA TYR A 107 1.10 3.70 10.44
C TYR A 107 0.07 3.90 11.57
N PRO A 108 0.42 4.45 12.75
CA PRO A 108 -0.50 4.48 13.90
C PRO A 108 -1.87 5.10 13.62
N ALA A 109 -1.95 6.14 12.78
CA ALA A 109 -3.23 6.73 12.40
C ALA A 109 -4.13 5.78 11.61
N CYS A 110 -3.54 4.77 10.93
CA CYS A 110 -4.26 3.73 10.19
C CYS A 110 -4.75 2.57 11.07
N ALA A 111 -4.49 2.59 12.38
CA ALA A 111 -4.97 1.56 13.30
C ALA A 111 -6.51 1.45 13.30
N ALA A 112 -7.20 2.58 13.07
CA ALA A 112 -8.65 2.61 12.97
C ALA A 112 -9.15 1.82 11.75
N GLU A 113 -8.56 2.03 10.56
CA GLU A 113 -8.92 1.27 9.36
C GLU A 113 -8.69 -0.23 9.53
N VAL A 114 -7.55 -0.63 10.12
CA VAL A 114 -7.27 -2.06 10.38
C VAL A 114 -8.35 -2.68 11.26
N LYS A 115 -8.72 -2.02 12.37
CA LYS A 115 -9.74 -2.52 13.31
C LYS A 115 -11.14 -2.53 12.69
N LEU A 116 -11.51 -1.49 11.95
CA LEU A 116 -12.82 -1.39 11.28
C LEU A 116 -12.99 -2.44 10.17
N ALA A 117 -11.90 -2.86 9.53
CA ALA A 117 -11.87 -3.95 8.56
C ALA A 117 -11.80 -5.35 9.20
N GLY A 118 -11.97 -5.46 10.52
CA GLY A 118 -11.97 -6.74 11.25
C GLY A 118 -10.58 -7.33 11.50
N GLY A 119 -9.51 -6.57 11.27
CA GLY A 119 -8.15 -6.96 11.60
C GLY A 119 -7.79 -6.68 13.06
N GLN A 120 -6.82 -7.45 13.57
CA GLN A 120 -6.18 -7.22 14.86
C GLN A 120 -4.99 -6.28 14.63
N TYR A 121 -5.06 -5.06 15.16
CA TYR A 121 -3.96 -4.10 15.05
C TYR A 121 -2.79 -4.52 15.94
N ALA A 122 -1.62 -4.69 15.33
CA ALA A 122 -0.38 -4.98 16.04
C ALA A 122 0.36 -3.66 16.34
N ASP A 123 0.32 -3.25 17.61
CA ASP A 123 1.07 -2.10 18.10
C ASP A 123 2.53 -2.53 18.38
N ILE A 124 3.36 -2.43 17.34
CA ILE A 124 4.76 -2.83 17.35
C ILE A 124 5.58 -1.64 16.87
N ALA A 125 6.65 -1.29 17.60
CA ALA A 125 7.55 -0.24 17.16
C ALA A 125 8.25 -0.66 15.86
N VAL A 126 8.56 0.30 14.97
CA VAL A 126 9.28 0.00 13.71
C VAL A 126 10.63 -0.69 13.95
N THR A 127 11.23 -0.47 15.11
CA THR A 127 12.51 -1.09 15.53
C THR A 127 12.35 -2.52 16.04
N GLU A 128 11.13 -3.02 16.18
CA GLU A 128 10.78 -4.31 16.77
C GLU A 128 9.94 -5.18 15.81
N ALA A 129 9.71 -4.70 14.58
CA ALA A 129 8.90 -5.34 13.54
C ALA A 129 9.68 -6.33 12.66
#